data_AF-A0A523GTC3-F1
#
_entry.id   AF-A0A523GTC3-F1
#
_cell.length_a   1.000
_cell.length_b   1.000
_cell.length_c   1.000
_cell.angle_alpha   90.00
_cell.angle_beta   90.00
_cell.angle_gamma   90.00
#
_symmetry.space_group_name_H-M   'P 1'
#
loop_
_entity.id
_entity.type
_entity.pdbx_description
1 polymer ?
#
loop_
_entity_poly.entity_id
_entity_poly.type
_entity_poly.pdbx_seq_one_letter_code
_entity_poly.pdbx_strand_id
1 'polypeptide(L)'
;MSRAQGQHFPSDDPVIRQMWEIGVEQSQTQLLAHQLIDVIGPRLAGSPNLEAAQSWIMGKYGERGVAVEKEQYGTWNGWQQGILHVDMMEPRVRSLEGYMLAWSPSTDGPVTAEVVLPPADLTDDNLQDWLGSLDAKIVMMSA
;
A
#
# COMPACT_ATOMS: atom_id res chain seq x y z
N MET A 1 47.04 -21.22 -3.46
CA MET A 1 45.58 -21.00 -3.47
C MET A 1 45.27 -19.79 -2.60
N SER A 2 44.93 -18.67 -3.22
CA SER A 2 44.61 -17.42 -2.52
C SER A 2 43.27 -17.60 -1.80
N ARG A 3 43.26 -17.50 -0.47
CA ARG A 3 42.00 -17.41 0.29
C ARG A 3 41.34 -16.09 -0.10
N ALA A 4 40.15 -16.15 -0.67
CA ALA A 4 39.29 -14.99 -0.79
C ALA A 4 39.14 -14.40 0.62
N GLN A 5 39.59 -13.16 0.82
CA GLN A 5 39.35 -12.46 2.07
C GLN A 5 37.83 -12.29 2.17
N GLY A 6 37.22 -12.91 3.19
CA GLY A 6 35.83 -12.62 3.55
C GLY A 6 35.65 -11.14 3.86
N GLN A 7 34.41 -10.66 3.91
CA GLN A 7 34.14 -9.26 4.29
C GLN A 7 34.87 -8.93 5.60
N HIS A 8 35.95 -8.17 5.49
CA HIS A 8 36.66 -7.60 6.63
C HIS A 8 36.06 -6.22 6.88
N PHE A 9 35.78 -5.92 8.14
CA PHE A 9 35.31 -4.61 8.52
C PHE A 9 36.36 -3.56 8.09
N PRO A 10 36.03 -2.61 7.20
CA PRO A 10 37.03 -1.89 6.40
C PRO A 10 37.72 -0.74 7.15
N SER A 11 37.54 -0.63 8.46
CA SER A 11 38.02 0.49 9.27
C SER A 11 38.57 0.05 10.63
N ASP A 12 39.61 0.74 11.08
CA ASP A 12 40.14 0.63 12.44
C ASP A 12 39.51 1.63 13.41
N ASP A 13 38.59 2.49 12.93
CA ASP A 13 37.87 3.44 13.78
C ASP A 13 36.97 2.70 14.78
N PRO A 14 37.19 2.88 16.10
CA PRO A 14 36.42 2.19 17.13
C PRO A 14 34.95 2.59 17.16
N VAL A 15 34.61 3.82 16.76
CA VAL A 15 33.22 4.31 16.68
C VAL A 15 32.49 3.61 15.54
N ILE A 16 33.12 3.53 14.37
CA ILE A 16 32.51 2.84 13.22
C ILE A 16 32.37 1.33 13.53
N ARG A 17 33.35 0.74 14.24
CA ARG A 17 33.28 -0.66 14.68
C ARG A 17 32.10 -0.90 15.63
N GLN A 18 31.86 0.01 16.56
CA GLN A 18 30.72 -0.08 17.47
C GLN A 18 29.38 0.07 16.72
N MET A 19 29.29 0.96 15.73
CA MET A 19 28.09 1.10 14.88
C MET A 19 27.80 -0.20 14.12
N TRP A 20 28.84 -0.88 13.62
CA TRP A 20 28.71 -2.17 12.96
C TRP A 20 28.18 -3.25 13.91
N GLU A 21 28.78 -3.37 15.10
CA GLU A 21 28.34 -4.35 16.10
C GLU A 21 26.87 -4.17 16.48
N ILE A 22 26.44 -2.92 16.71
CA ILE A 22 25.04 -2.62 17.03
C ILE A 22 24.11 -2.90 15.85
N GLY A 23 24.51 -2.52 14.63
CA GLY A 23 23.67 -2.63 13.44
C GLY A 23 23.52 -4.05 12.90
N VAL A 24 24.59 -4.85 13.00
CA VAL A 24 24.69 -6.18 12.38
C VAL A 24 24.52 -7.28 13.42
N GLU A 25 25.35 -7.29 14.46
CA GLU A 25 25.38 -8.39 15.45
C GLU A 25 24.26 -8.25 16.49
N GLN A 26 23.88 -7.03 16.85
CA GLN A 26 22.85 -6.72 17.85
C GLN A 26 21.60 -6.09 17.22
N SER A 27 21.33 -6.41 15.95
CA SER A 27 20.30 -5.75 15.16
C SER A 27 18.91 -5.88 15.79
N GLN A 28 18.24 -4.73 15.97
CA GLN A 28 16.84 -4.67 16.42
C GLN A 28 15.84 -4.65 15.24
N THR A 29 16.34 -4.75 14.00
CA THR A 29 15.55 -4.54 12.78
C THR A 29 14.34 -5.47 12.72
N GLN A 30 14.52 -6.77 12.98
CA GLN A 30 13.43 -7.74 12.93
C GLN A 30 12.31 -7.42 13.93
N LEU A 31 12.68 -7.10 15.17
CA LEU A 31 11.72 -6.77 16.23
C LEU A 31 10.93 -5.50 15.90
N LEU A 32 11.63 -4.46 15.43
CA LEU A 32 11.00 -3.20 15.06
C LEU A 32 10.13 -3.34 13.81
N ALA A 33 10.59 -4.12 12.82
CA ALA A 33 9.86 -4.40 11.60
C ALA A 33 8.58 -5.21 11.87
N HIS A 34 8.62 -6.19 12.79
CA HIS A 34 7.44 -6.98 13.17
C HIS A 34 6.26 -6.10 13.61
N GLN A 35 6.52 -5.07 14.42
CA GLN A 35 5.45 -4.16 14.82
C GLN A 35 4.84 -3.44 13.60
N LEU A 36 5.69 -2.94 12.71
CA LEU A 36 5.27 -2.13 11.58
C LEU A 36 4.59 -2.97 10.48
N ILE A 37 4.99 -4.21 10.29
CA ILE A 37 4.56 -5.08 9.19
C ILE A 37 3.42 -5.99 9.62
N ASP A 38 3.53 -6.64 10.78
CA ASP A 38 2.58 -7.68 11.19
C ASP A 38 1.51 -7.14 12.15
N VAL A 39 1.90 -6.25 13.07
CA VAL A 39 0.96 -5.72 14.08
C VAL A 39 0.16 -4.54 13.54
N ILE A 40 0.83 -3.55 12.93
CA ILE A 40 0.17 -2.37 12.36
C ILE A 40 -0.31 -2.65 10.93
N GLY A 41 0.53 -3.28 10.11
CA GLY A 41 0.17 -3.66 8.76
C GLY A 41 0.13 -2.51 7.74
N PRO A 42 -0.65 -2.66 6.66
CA PRO A 42 -0.75 -1.68 5.58
C PRO A 42 -1.18 -0.31 6.10
N ARG A 43 -0.49 0.73 5.65
CA ARG A 43 -0.58 2.09 6.21
C ARG A 43 -0.55 3.15 5.11
N LEU A 44 -1.58 3.11 4.25
CA LEU A 44 -1.80 4.11 3.20
C LEU A 44 -1.84 5.52 3.79
N ALA A 45 -1.44 6.53 3.01
CA ALA A 45 -1.60 7.93 3.35
C ALA A 45 -3.03 8.22 3.83
N GLY A 46 -3.17 8.89 4.99
CA GLY A 46 -4.46 9.23 5.57
C GLY A 46 -5.25 8.08 6.20
N SER A 47 -4.73 6.85 6.23
CA SER A 47 -5.40 5.71 6.88
C SER A 47 -5.19 5.69 8.41
N PRO A 48 -6.08 5.03 9.18
CA PRO A 48 -5.90 4.85 10.62
C PRO A 48 -4.58 4.16 11.00
N ASN A 49 -4.12 3.21 10.17
CA ASN A 49 -2.88 2.48 10.42
C ASN A 49 -1.63 3.35 10.24
N LEU A 50 -1.67 4.37 9.38
CA LEU A 50 -0.59 5.35 9.31
C LEU A 50 -0.50 6.16 10.60
N GLU A 51 -1.64 6.59 11.13
CA GLU A 51 -1.68 7.31 12.41
C GLU A 51 -1.19 6.43 13.58
N ALA A 52 -1.56 5.14 13.58
CA ALA A 52 -1.04 4.17 14.55
C ALA A 52 0.49 4.01 14.44
N ALA A 53 1.04 3.90 13.22
CA ALA A 53 2.48 3.80 13.00
C ALA A 53 3.24 5.06 13.46
N GLN A 54 2.69 6.24 13.18
CA GLN A 54 3.24 7.52 13.64
C GLN A 54 3.24 7.62 15.17
N SER A 55 2.14 7.24 15.80
CA SER A 55 2.03 7.23 17.27
C SER A 55 3.03 6.25 17.89
N TRP A 56 3.18 5.07 17.30
CA TRP A 56 4.13 4.07 17.76
C TRP A 56 5.58 4.54 17.64
N ILE A 57 5.97 5.14 16.50
CA ILE A 57 7.35 5.60 16.31
C ILE A 57 7.68 6.77 17.25
N MET A 58 6.74 7.71 17.46
CA MET A 58 6.90 8.78 18.45
C MET A 58 7.17 8.22 19.85
N GLY A 59 6.42 7.19 20.27
CA GLY A 59 6.68 6.50 21.53
C GLY A 59 8.07 5.83 21.60
N LYS A 60 8.49 5.12 20.54
CA LYS A 60 9.78 4.43 20.48
C LYS A 60 10.99 5.35 20.55
N TYR A 61 10.88 6.53 19.95
CA TYR A 61 11.90 7.56 20.03
C TYR A 61 11.88 8.26 21.41
N GLY A 62 10.70 8.51 21.98
CA GLY A 62 10.55 9.02 23.33
C GLY A 62 11.19 8.12 24.41
N GLU A 63 11.00 6.80 24.30
CA GLU A 63 11.68 5.80 25.15
C GLU A 63 13.22 5.90 25.08
N ARG A 64 13.76 6.43 23.98
CA ARG A 64 15.20 6.60 23.71
C ARG A 64 15.69 8.02 23.99
N GLY A 65 14.84 8.88 24.55
CA GLY A 65 15.18 10.26 24.87
C GLY A 65 15.37 11.16 23.64
N VAL A 66 14.83 10.77 22.49
CA VAL A 66 14.88 11.58 21.27
C VAL A 66 13.64 12.46 21.19
N ALA A 67 13.81 13.76 20.96
CA ALA A 67 12.71 14.68 20.72
C ALA A 67 12.03 14.36 19.38
N VAL A 68 10.69 14.28 19.37
CA VAL A 68 9.91 13.97 18.17
C VAL A 68 8.69 14.87 18.09
N GLU A 69 8.42 15.34 16.88
CA GLU A 69 7.24 16.14 16.55
C GLU A 69 6.58 15.56 15.31
N LYS A 70 5.25 15.66 15.24
CA LYS A 70 4.46 15.23 14.09
C LYS A 70 4.01 16.47 13.32
N GLU A 71 4.50 16.61 12.09
CA GLU A 71 4.11 17.69 11.20
C GLU A 71 2.85 17.32 10.40
N GLN A 72 1.87 18.21 10.43
CA GLN A 72 0.67 18.03 9.59
C GLN A 72 0.98 18.45 8.16
N TYR A 73 0.82 17.53 7.22
CA TYR A 73 0.91 17.80 5.79
C TYR A 73 -0.47 17.61 5.14
N GLY A 74 -1.13 18.73 4.84
CA GLY A 74 -2.42 18.81 4.16
C GLY A 74 -3.65 18.39 4.99
N THR A 75 -4.78 18.28 4.30
CA THR A 75 -6.13 18.10 4.89
C THR A 75 -7.04 17.16 4.09
N TRP A 76 -6.46 16.26 3.30
CA TRP A 76 -7.23 15.34 2.46
C TRP A 76 -8.01 14.32 3.28
N ASN A 77 -9.12 13.85 2.71
CA ASN A 77 -9.86 12.73 3.30
C ASN A 77 -8.96 11.50 3.35
N GLY A 78 -9.10 10.71 4.41
CA GLY A 78 -8.50 9.39 4.51
C GLY A 78 -9.26 8.37 3.65
N TRP A 79 -8.60 7.26 3.33
CA TRP A 79 -9.23 6.11 2.70
C TRP A 79 -8.78 4.85 3.42
N GLN A 80 -9.72 3.94 3.62
CA GLN A 80 -9.48 2.62 4.18
C GLN A 80 -10.13 1.61 3.25
N GLN A 81 -9.35 0.59 2.90
CA GLN A 81 -9.85 -0.49 2.06
C GLN A 81 -10.98 -1.23 2.78
N GLY A 82 -12.14 -1.29 2.13
CA GLY A 82 -13.26 -2.10 2.57
C GLY A 82 -13.19 -3.53 2.04
N ILE A 83 -14.32 -4.23 2.10
CA ILE A 83 -14.47 -5.55 1.50
C ILE A 83 -14.69 -5.38 -0.01
N LEU A 84 -13.98 -6.17 -0.81
CA LEU A 84 -14.25 -6.33 -2.23
C LEU A 84 -14.79 -7.74 -2.47
N HIS A 85 -15.93 -7.83 -3.13
CA HIS A 85 -16.48 -9.09 -3.60
C HIS A 85 -17.02 -8.88 -5.01
N VAL A 86 -16.54 -9.69 -5.94
CA VAL A 86 -16.90 -9.60 -7.35
C VAL A 86 -17.21 -11.01 -7.84
N ASP A 87 -18.44 -11.22 -8.27
CA ASP A 87 -18.87 -12.45 -8.91
C ASP A 87 -19.31 -12.15 -10.34
N MET A 88 -18.81 -12.93 -11.29
CA MET A 88 -19.40 -13.01 -12.62
C MET A 88 -20.66 -13.86 -12.49
N MET A 89 -21.83 -13.29 -12.79
CA MET A 89 -23.12 -14.00 -12.69
C MET A 89 -23.45 -14.79 -13.97
N GLU A 90 -23.08 -14.25 -15.12
CA GLU A 90 -23.31 -14.84 -16.44
C GLU A 90 -22.05 -14.78 -17.31
N PRO A 91 -21.84 -15.73 -18.26
CA PRO A 91 -22.69 -16.89 -18.53
C PRO A 91 -22.51 -18.02 -17.50
N ARG A 92 -21.57 -17.89 -16.56
CA ARG A 92 -21.30 -18.86 -15.50
C ARG A 92 -21.04 -18.13 -14.21
N VAL A 93 -21.66 -18.60 -13.12
CA VAL A 93 -21.39 -18.08 -11.78
C VAL A 93 -19.97 -18.42 -11.38
N ARG A 94 -19.13 -17.40 -11.21
CA ARG A 94 -17.74 -17.56 -10.77
C ARG A 94 -17.27 -16.32 -10.02
N SER A 95 -16.66 -16.53 -8.86
CA SER A 95 -15.95 -15.46 -8.16
C SER A 95 -14.71 -15.02 -8.92
N LEU A 96 -14.57 -13.71 -9.07
CA LEU A 96 -13.44 -13.06 -9.69
C LEU A 96 -12.49 -12.56 -8.61
N GLU A 97 -11.20 -12.79 -8.83
CA GLU A 97 -10.16 -12.16 -8.03
C GLU A 97 -9.90 -10.75 -8.55
N GLY A 98 -9.87 -9.78 -7.65
CA GLY A 98 -9.63 -8.39 -8.00
C GLY A 98 -9.08 -7.61 -6.81
N TYR A 99 -8.51 -6.44 -7.11
CA TYR A 99 -8.02 -5.50 -6.11
C TYR A 99 -8.78 -4.18 -6.28
N MET A 100 -9.12 -3.57 -5.15
CA MET A 100 -9.72 -2.24 -5.14
C MET A 100 -8.61 -1.22 -5.37
N LEU A 101 -8.80 -0.32 -6.34
CA LEU A 101 -7.89 0.80 -6.51
C LEU A 101 -8.05 1.75 -5.31
N ALA A 102 -6.92 2.21 -4.78
CA ALA A 102 -6.92 3.16 -3.67
C ALA A 102 -7.70 4.41 -4.07
N TRP A 103 -8.44 4.98 -3.12
CA TRP A 103 -9.27 6.18 -3.29
C TRP A 103 -10.54 5.98 -4.14
N SER A 104 -10.84 4.76 -4.60
CA SER A 104 -12.14 4.48 -5.20
C SER A 104 -13.26 4.57 -4.15
N PRO A 105 -14.43 5.13 -4.52
CA PRO A 105 -15.60 5.16 -3.65
C PRO A 105 -16.18 3.76 -3.47
N SER A 106 -16.92 3.55 -2.39
CA SER A 106 -17.77 2.37 -2.23
C SER A 106 -19.03 2.47 -3.09
N THR A 107 -19.65 1.33 -3.36
CA THR A 107 -21.01 1.26 -3.89
C THR A 107 -22.04 1.36 -2.76
N ASP A 108 -23.26 1.79 -3.07
CA ASP A 108 -24.40 1.76 -2.13
C ASP A 108 -25.00 0.34 -2.07
N GLY A 109 -24.22 -0.58 -1.50
CA GLY A 109 -24.54 -2.01 -1.49
C GLY A 109 -24.10 -2.76 -2.76
N PRO A 110 -24.52 -4.02 -2.92
CA PRO A 110 -24.16 -4.83 -4.09
C PRO A 110 -24.71 -4.24 -5.39
N VAL A 111 -23.85 -4.14 -6.40
CA VAL A 111 -24.22 -3.69 -7.75
C VAL A 111 -24.16 -4.88 -8.70
N THR A 112 -25.22 -5.08 -9.48
CA THR A 112 -25.26 -6.05 -10.58
C THR A 112 -25.55 -5.29 -11.87
N ALA A 113 -24.65 -5.38 -12.84
CA ALA A 113 -24.71 -4.62 -14.08
C ALA A 113 -24.05 -5.39 -15.22
N GLU A 114 -24.44 -5.06 -16.44
CA GLU A 114 -23.79 -5.58 -17.65
C GLU A 114 -22.36 -5.03 -17.75
N VAL A 115 -21.41 -5.90 -18.10
CA VAL A 115 -20.03 -5.51 -18.37
C VAL A 115 -19.89 -5.15 -19.84
N VAL A 116 -19.39 -3.96 -20.13
CA VAL A 116 -19.12 -3.49 -21.49
C VAL A 116 -17.65 -3.15 -21.69
N LEU A 117 -17.17 -3.38 -22.92
CA LEU A 117 -15.86 -2.96 -23.37
C LEU A 117 -15.97 -1.65 -24.16
N PRO A 118 -14.95 -0.78 -24.11
CA PRO A 118 -14.81 0.28 -25.09
C PRO A 118 -14.85 -0.27 -26.53
N PRO A 119 -15.51 0.42 -27.48
CA PRO A 119 -15.47 0.07 -28.90
C PRO A 119 -14.02 0.04 -29.39
N ALA A 120 -13.69 -0.91 -30.25
CA ALA A 120 -12.33 -1.03 -30.80
C ALA A 120 -11.93 0.18 -31.66
N ASP A 121 -12.93 0.91 -32.17
CA ASP A 121 -12.84 2.11 -33.00
C ASP A 121 -13.23 3.38 -32.24
N LEU A 122 -13.10 3.39 -30.90
CA LEU A 122 -13.37 4.58 -30.09
C LEU A 122 -12.45 5.74 -30.49
N THR A 123 -13.03 6.86 -30.89
CA THR A 123 -12.39 8.12 -31.27
C THR A 123 -13.11 9.29 -30.61
N ASP A 124 -12.54 10.51 -30.70
CA ASP A 124 -13.20 11.72 -30.19
C ASP A 124 -14.59 11.94 -30.82
N ASP A 125 -14.78 11.49 -32.08
CA ASP A 125 -16.03 11.66 -32.82
C ASP A 125 -17.19 10.80 -32.28
N ASN A 126 -16.92 9.60 -31.76
CA ASN A 126 -17.94 8.67 -31.23
C ASN A 126 -17.92 8.53 -29.70
N LEU A 127 -16.99 9.20 -29.01
CA LEU A 127 -16.83 9.13 -27.56
C LEU A 127 -18.10 9.53 -26.81
N GLN A 128 -18.74 10.64 -27.20
CA GLN A 128 -19.92 11.14 -26.48
C GLN A 128 -21.11 10.19 -26.59
N ASP A 129 -21.33 9.62 -27.78
CA ASP A 129 -22.40 8.65 -28.02
C ASP A 129 -22.15 7.37 -27.21
N TRP A 130 -20.91 6.90 -27.16
CA TRP A 130 -20.55 5.75 -26.33
C TRP A 130 -20.73 6.05 -24.84
N LEU A 131 -20.25 7.18 -24.33
CA LEU A 131 -20.43 7.59 -22.94
C LEU A 131 -21.92 7.68 -22.56
N GLY A 132 -22.76 8.18 -23.47
CA GLY A 132 -24.21 8.24 -23.29
C GLY A 132 -24.89 6.86 -23.19
N SER A 133 -24.23 5.80 -23.66
CA SER A 133 -24.73 4.42 -23.58
C SER A 133 -24.38 3.69 -22.28
N LEU A 134 -23.58 4.29 -21.40
CA LEU A 134 -22.99 3.64 -20.22
C LEU A 134 -23.88 3.63 -18.97
N ASP A 135 -25.09 4.15 -19.04
CA ASP A 135 -25.99 4.16 -17.89
C ASP A 135 -26.20 2.75 -17.33
N ALA A 136 -26.02 2.62 -16.01
CA ALA A 136 -26.10 1.36 -15.27
C ALA A 136 -25.21 0.21 -15.78
N LYS A 137 -24.07 0.50 -16.45
CA LYS A 137 -23.11 -0.51 -16.93
C LYS A 137 -21.77 -0.43 -16.19
N ILE A 138 -21.06 -1.56 -16.12
CA ILE A 138 -19.67 -1.63 -15.63
C ILE A 138 -18.74 -1.64 -16.85
N VAL A 139 -17.87 -0.64 -16.97
CA VAL A 139 -16.86 -0.62 -18.04
C VAL A 139 -15.67 -1.47 -17.63
N MET A 140 -15.37 -2.50 -18.43
CA MET A 140 -14.13 -3.26 -18.32
C MET A 140 -13.12 -2.69 -19.32
N MET A 141 -11.98 -2.25 -18.81
CA MET A 141 -10.86 -1.78 -19.63
C MET A 141 -9.79 -2.87 -19.63
N SER A 142 -9.20 -3.16 -20.79
CA SER A 142 -7.99 -3.97 -20.83
C SER A 142 -6.83 -3.15 -20.25
N ALA A 143 -5.97 -3.83 -19.47
CA ALA A 143 -4.69 -3.27 -19.06
C ALA A 143 -3.72 -3.16 -20.25
#